data_AF-A0A645D0D7-F1
#
_entry.id   AF-A0A645D0D7-F1
#
_cell.length_a   1.000
_cell.length_b   1.000
_cell.length_c   1.000
_cell.angle_alpha   90.00
_cell.angle_beta   90.00
_cell.angle_gamma   90.00
#
_symmetry.space_group_name_H-M   'P 1'
#
loop_
_entity.id
_entity.type
_entity.pdbx_description
1 polymer ?
#
loop_
_entity_poly.entity_id
_entity_poly.type
_entity_poly.pdbx_seq_one_letter_code
_entity_poly.pdbx_strand_id
1 'polypeptide(L)'
;MDFVAVDDALTGTNTQCPILARLSETTGVTGCTNDSGSQELKQAYVQKVSDPNYNSLYVYNAGTVGSSTYVCFKPKSKSFIQEAIDRFIDTTNNNTAIDPPADYPADAVANGTACGTSQTSSGTRDNNCVCLP
;
A
#
# COMPACT_ATOMS: atom_id res chain seq x y z
N MET A 1 -4.62 -3.01 13.15
CA MET A 1 -4.73 -2.64 11.73
C MET A 1 -4.81 -3.91 10.91
N ASP A 2 -5.97 -4.17 10.30
CA ASP A 2 -6.14 -5.32 9.41
C ASP A 2 -5.87 -4.84 7.98
N PHE A 3 -4.66 -5.16 7.50
CA PHE A 3 -4.26 -4.84 6.13
C PHE A 3 -4.65 -6.05 5.29
N VAL A 4 -5.63 -5.86 4.40
CA VAL A 4 -5.95 -6.88 3.40
C VAL A 4 -4.79 -6.90 2.40
N ALA A 5 -4.06 -8.01 2.34
CA ALA A 5 -3.07 -8.21 1.29
C ALA A 5 -3.77 -8.11 -0.07
N VAL A 6 -3.08 -7.58 -1.08
CA VAL A 6 -3.58 -7.59 -2.46
C VAL A 6 -3.94 -9.04 -2.82
N ASP A 7 -5.23 -9.28 -3.01
CA ASP A 7 -5.85 -10.61 -3.07
C ASP A 7 -5.27 -11.47 -4.19
N ASP A 8 -5.31 -12.79 -4.00
CA ASP A 8 -4.92 -13.83 -4.97
C ASP A 8 -5.71 -13.72 -6.29
N ALA A 9 -6.87 -13.07 -6.26
CA ALA A 9 -7.65 -12.72 -7.46
C ALA A 9 -6.97 -11.66 -8.34
N LEU A 10 -6.13 -10.79 -7.75
CA LEU A 10 -5.42 -9.74 -8.47
C LEU A 10 -4.13 -10.25 -9.10
N THR A 11 -3.31 -10.98 -8.34
CA THR A 11 -1.95 -11.41 -8.73
C THR A 11 -1.85 -12.88 -9.12
N GLY A 12 -2.86 -13.70 -8.82
CA GLY A 12 -3.01 -15.07 -9.29
C GLY A 12 -2.26 -16.12 -8.46
N THR A 13 -2.99 -16.97 -7.75
CA THR A 13 -2.50 -18.27 -7.22
C THR A 13 -3.37 -19.46 -7.64
N ASN A 14 -4.55 -19.18 -8.20
CA ASN A 14 -5.53 -20.20 -8.61
C ASN A 14 -5.52 -20.37 -10.14
N THR A 15 -5.98 -21.51 -10.63
CA THR A 15 -6.04 -21.93 -12.04
C THR A 15 -6.89 -21.02 -12.97
N GLN A 16 -7.29 -19.83 -12.52
CA GLN A 16 -8.06 -18.83 -13.26
C GLN A 16 -7.18 -17.65 -13.66
N CYS A 17 -7.47 -17.04 -14.82
CA CYS A 17 -6.73 -15.88 -15.28
C CYS A 17 -6.92 -14.68 -14.34
N PRO A 18 -5.86 -14.16 -13.71
CA PRO A 18 -5.96 -13.02 -12.80
C PRO A 18 -6.40 -11.74 -13.52
N ILE A 19 -7.14 -10.88 -12.83
CA ILE A 19 -7.68 -9.65 -13.43
C ILE A 19 -6.57 -8.74 -13.97
N LEU A 20 -5.40 -8.68 -13.32
CA LEU A 20 -4.28 -7.86 -13.80
C LEU A 20 -3.72 -8.35 -15.14
N ALA A 21 -3.76 -9.65 -15.41
CA ALA A 21 -3.36 -10.21 -16.70
C ALA A 21 -4.43 -9.90 -17.77
N ARG A 22 -5.72 -9.99 -17.41
CA ARG A 22 -6.83 -9.63 -18.31
C ARG A 22 -6.83 -8.15 -18.69
N LEU A 23 -6.46 -7.27 -17.76
CA LEU A 23 -6.34 -5.82 -17.99
C LEU A 23 -5.05 -5.42 -18.70
N SER A 24 -4.06 -6.31 -18.76
CA SER A 24 -2.73 -6.03 -19.33
C SER A 24 -2.40 -7.01 -20.45
N GLU A 25 -1.49 -7.94 -20.20
CA GLU A 25 -1.07 -8.99 -21.12
C GLU A 25 -1.20 -10.36 -20.46
N THR A 26 -1.71 -11.34 -21.22
CA THR A 26 -1.94 -12.72 -20.76
C THR A 26 -0.79 -13.67 -21.13
N THR A 27 0.19 -13.22 -21.91
CA THR A 27 1.33 -14.02 -22.39
C THR A 27 2.15 -14.56 -21.21
N GLY A 28 2.24 -15.88 -21.11
CA GLY A 28 3.02 -16.55 -20.07
C GLY A 28 2.37 -16.58 -18.68
N VAL A 29 1.10 -16.16 -18.55
CA VAL A 29 0.36 -16.20 -17.28
C VAL A 29 -0.45 -17.49 -17.16
N THR A 30 -0.18 -18.26 -16.10
CA THR A 30 -0.93 -19.48 -15.77
C THR A 30 -2.42 -19.17 -15.58
N GLY A 31 -3.29 -19.97 -16.19
CA GLY A 31 -4.74 -19.78 -16.10
C GLY A 31 -5.34 -18.87 -17.18
N CYS A 32 -4.53 -18.23 -18.03
CA CYS A 32 -4.97 -17.31 -19.09
C CYS A 32 -4.95 -17.88 -20.52
N THR A 33 -4.88 -19.20 -20.70
CA THR A 33 -4.70 -19.84 -22.02
C THR A 33 -5.79 -19.49 -23.04
N ASN A 34 -7.01 -19.20 -22.59
CA ASN A 34 -8.14 -18.84 -23.44
C ASN A 34 -8.53 -17.36 -23.35
N ASP A 35 -7.73 -16.54 -22.64
CA ASP A 35 -8.01 -15.13 -22.41
C ASP A 35 -7.09 -14.24 -23.23
N SER A 36 -7.63 -13.14 -23.73
CA SER A 36 -6.87 -12.06 -24.37
C SER A 36 -6.79 -10.86 -23.44
N GLY A 37 -5.58 -10.36 -23.19
CA GLY A 37 -5.38 -9.12 -22.43
C GLY A 37 -5.95 -7.91 -23.18
N SER A 38 -6.65 -7.02 -22.46
CA SER A 38 -7.28 -5.82 -23.02
C SER A 38 -6.27 -4.71 -23.35
N GLN A 39 -5.03 -4.82 -22.86
CA GLN A 39 -3.97 -3.79 -22.98
C GLN A 39 -4.35 -2.42 -22.40
N GLU A 40 -5.37 -2.35 -21.54
CA GLU A 40 -5.77 -1.12 -20.85
C GLU A 40 -4.70 -0.65 -19.85
N LEU A 41 -3.99 -1.61 -19.26
CA LEU A 41 -2.84 -1.38 -18.38
C LEU A 41 -1.56 -1.85 -19.06
N LYS A 42 -0.57 -0.96 -19.13
CA LYS A 42 0.79 -1.38 -19.52
C LYS A 42 1.34 -2.36 -18.48
N GLN A 43 2.01 -3.41 -18.94
CA GLN A 43 2.59 -4.42 -18.06
C GLN A 43 3.60 -3.84 -17.05
N ALA A 44 4.27 -2.75 -17.41
CA ALA A 44 5.13 -2.02 -16.49
C ALA A 44 4.38 -1.51 -15.23
N TYR A 45 3.08 -1.22 -15.29
CA TYR A 45 2.28 -0.86 -14.11
C TYR A 45 1.90 -2.09 -13.30
N VAL A 46 1.56 -3.19 -13.96
CA VAL A 46 1.29 -4.47 -13.30
C VAL A 46 2.51 -4.95 -12.51
N GLN A 47 3.70 -4.88 -13.11
CA GLN A 47 4.96 -5.23 -12.44
C GLN A 47 5.21 -4.39 -11.18
N LYS A 48 4.90 -3.10 -11.21
CA LYS A 48 5.04 -2.23 -10.02
C LYS A 48 4.13 -2.65 -8.86
N VAL A 49 2.99 -3.27 -9.13
CA VAL A 49 2.03 -3.64 -8.08
C VAL A 49 2.22 -5.10 -7.65
N SER A 50 2.76 -5.96 -8.52
CA SER A 50 2.86 -7.41 -8.30
C SER A 50 4.28 -7.91 -7.98
N ASP A 51 5.34 -7.17 -8.29
CA ASP A 51 6.72 -7.61 -8.00
C ASP A 51 6.97 -7.57 -6.48
N PRO A 52 7.34 -8.71 -5.86
CA PRO A 52 7.57 -8.79 -4.40
C PRO A 52 8.72 -7.91 -3.92
N ASN A 53 9.61 -7.47 -4.82
CA ASN A 53 10.71 -6.55 -4.50
C ASN A 53 10.34 -5.08 -4.76
N TYR A 54 9.19 -4.82 -5.38
CA TYR A 54 8.71 -3.46 -5.57
C TYR A 54 8.18 -2.87 -4.27
N ASN A 55 7.98 -1.55 -4.27
CA ASN A 55 7.49 -0.86 -3.09
C ASN A 55 6.00 -1.15 -2.85
N SER A 56 5.72 -2.15 -2.01
CA SER A 56 4.35 -2.55 -1.68
C SER A 56 3.54 -1.39 -1.09
N LEU A 57 2.30 -1.28 -1.56
CA LEU A 57 1.28 -0.38 -1.03
C LEU A 57 0.32 -1.18 -0.15
N TYR A 58 -0.10 -0.59 0.95
CA TYR A 58 -1.01 -1.17 1.93
C TYR A 58 -2.19 -0.23 2.10
N VAL A 59 -3.40 -0.77 2.23
CA VAL A 59 -4.60 0.05 2.50
C VAL A 59 -4.98 -0.11 3.96
N TYR A 60 -5.15 1.01 4.66
CA TYR A 60 -5.59 1.06 6.04
C TYR A 60 -6.97 1.71 6.15
N ASN A 61 -7.88 1.08 6.87
CA ASN A 61 -9.15 1.64 7.30
C ASN A 61 -9.44 1.12 8.72
N ALA A 62 -9.93 1.98 9.62
CA ALA A 62 -10.18 1.58 11.00
C ALA A 62 -11.41 0.66 11.17
N GLY A 63 -12.16 0.39 10.10
CA GLY A 63 -13.28 -0.56 10.06
C GLY A 63 -14.59 -0.02 10.61
N THR A 64 -14.64 1.26 11.00
CA THR A 64 -15.86 1.91 11.48
C THR A 64 -16.45 2.83 10.41
N VAL A 65 -17.78 2.99 10.44
CA VAL A 65 -18.47 3.89 9.51
C VAL A 65 -17.96 5.31 9.73
N GLY A 66 -17.56 5.97 8.65
CA GLY A 66 -16.97 7.32 8.69
C GLY A 66 -15.45 7.34 8.85
N SER A 67 -14.78 6.19 8.99
CA SER A 67 -13.32 6.13 8.97
C SER A 67 -12.75 6.44 7.59
N SER A 68 -11.73 7.27 7.59
CA SER A 68 -10.86 7.53 6.46
C SER A 68 -10.12 6.26 6.02
N THR A 69 -9.88 6.19 4.71
CA THR A 69 -9.07 5.14 4.09
C THR A 69 -7.74 5.75 3.72
N TYR A 70 -6.66 5.12 4.14
CA TYR A 70 -5.30 5.59 3.92
C TYR A 70 -4.52 4.59 3.07
N VAL A 71 -3.60 5.10 2.25
CA VAL A 71 -2.63 4.28 1.52
C VAL A 71 -1.27 4.43 2.16
N CYS A 72 -0.74 3.33 2.67
CA CYS A 72 0.52 3.25 3.39
C CYS A 72 1.59 2.57 2.54
N PHE A 73 2.84 3.05 2.62
CA PHE A 73 3.95 2.46 1.88
C PHE A 73 5.27 2.68 2.60
N LYS A 74 6.29 1.89 2.20
CA LYS A 74 7.67 2.09 2.66
C LYS A 74 8.30 3.21 1.82
N PRO A 75 8.66 4.37 2.39
CA PRO A 75 9.32 5.40 1.59
C PRO A 75 10.68 4.89 1.10
N LYS A 76 10.95 5.03 -0.21
CA LYS A 76 12.24 4.66 -0.83
C LYS A 76 13.18 5.85 -0.96
N SER A 77 12.72 7.08 -0.70
CA SER A 77 13.55 8.28 -0.68
C SER A 77 13.45 8.98 0.67
N LYS A 78 14.51 9.70 1.04
CA LYS A 78 14.51 10.59 2.21
C LYS A 78 13.53 11.76 2.05
N SER A 79 13.31 12.23 0.83
CA SER A 79 12.35 13.31 0.58
C SER A 79 10.91 12.91 0.87
N PHE A 80 10.52 11.66 0.60
CA PHE A 80 9.20 11.16 0.97
C PHE A 80 9.00 11.06 2.49
N ILE A 81 10.07 10.72 3.22
CA ILE A 81 10.05 10.72 4.70
C ILE A 81 9.87 12.15 5.21
N GLN A 82 10.67 13.10 4.70
CA GLN A 82 10.60 14.48 5.14
C GLN A 82 9.23 15.10 4.84
N GLU A 83 8.71 14.89 3.64
CA GLU A 83 7.38 15.37 3.26
C GLU A 83 6.26 14.75 4.12
N ALA A 84 6.43 13.51 4.60
CA ALA A 84 5.48 12.89 5.53
C ALA A 84 5.54 13.53 6.92
N ILE A 85 6.74 13.90 7.39
CA ILE A 85 6.92 14.63 8.66
C ILE A 85 6.31 16.03 8.55
N ASP A 86 6.60 16.75 7.48
CA ASP A 86 6.22 18.15 7.30
C ASP A 86 4.69 18.33 7.21
N ARG A 87 3.94 17.29 6.82
CA ARG A 87 2.47 17.29 6.85
C ARG A 87 1.87 17.48 8.24
N PHE A 88 2.63 17.15 9.28
CA PHE A 88 2.22 17.32 10.67
C PHE A 88 2.82 18.57 11.30
N ILE A 89 3.28 19.53 10.48
CA ILE A 89 3.85 20.79 10.92
C ILE A 89 3.09 21.94 10.26
N ASP A 90 2.51 22.83 11.08
CA ASP A 90 1.95 24.10 10.63
C ASP A 90 3.08 25.11 10.41
N THR A 91 3.55 25.18 9.17
CA THR A 91 4.59 26.15 8.78
C THR A 91 4.10 27.60 8.78
N THR A 92 2.79 27.83 8.90
CA THR A 92 2.22 29.19 8.99
C THR A 92 2.11 29.68 10.44
N ASN A 93 2.22 28.78 11.42
CA ASN A 93 2.11 29.09 12.83
C ASN A 93 3.33 28.60 13.62
N ASN A 94 4.50 29.19 13.35
CA ASN A 94 5.74 28.94 14.09
C ASN A 94 6.15 27.44 14.16
N ASN A 95 5.88 26.68 13.09
CA ASN A 95 6.20 25.26 12.98
C ASN A 95 5.60 24.42 14.11
N THR A 96 4.36 24.73 14.53
CA THR A 96 3.66 23.94 15.55
C THR A 96 3.24 22.58 15.00
N ALA A 97 3.26 21.56 15.86
CA ALA A 97 2.76 20.24 15.48
C ALA A 97 1.24 20.27 15.24
N ILE A 98 0.80 19.62 14.18
CA ILE A 98 -0.62 19.41 13.85
C ILE A 98 -0.98 17.97 14.22
N ASP A 99 -2.04 17.81 15.01
CA ASP A 99 -2.56 16.49 15.32
C ASP A 99 -3.18 15.86 14.06
N PRO A 100 -2.84 14.59 13.76
CA PRO A 100 -3.50 13.87 12.68
C PRO A 100 -5.00 13.68 12.97
N PRO A 101 -5.82 13.35 11.96
CA PRO A 101 -7.18 12.87 12.18
C PRO A 101 -7.22 11.75 13.24
N ALA A 102 -8.29 11.69 14.03
CA ALA A 102 -8.40 10.75 15.16
C ALA A 102 -8.33 9.26 14.75
N ASP A 103 -8.63 8.98 13.48
CA ASP A 103 -8.58 7.65 12.87
C ASP A 103 -7.35 7.42 11.99
N TYR A 104 -6.42 8.39 11.93
CA TYR A 104 -5.13 8.22 11.28
C TYR A 104 -4.31 7.16 12.03
N PRO A 105 -3.57 6.30 11.31
CA PRO A 105 -2.73 5.30 11.97
C PRO A 105 -1.62 6.00 12.77
N ALA A 106 -1.72 5.98 14.10
CA ALA A 106 -0.79 6.67 15.03
C ALA A 106 0.68 6.33 14.76
N ASP A 107 0.91 5.09 14.34
CA ASP A 107 2.18 4.49 14.00
C ASP A 107 2.82 5.02 12.71
N ALA A 108 2.04 5.72 11.87
CA ALA A 108 2.51 6.19 10.57
C ALA A 108 3.08 7.61 10.57
N VAL A 109 2.95 8.33 11.69
CA VAL A 109 3.45 9.70 11.83
C VAL A 109 4.99 9.67 11.87
N ALA A 110 5.62 10.44 10.98
CA ALA A 110 7.08 10.67 10.96
C ALA A 110 7.98 9.42 10.79
N ASN A 111 7.47 8.34 10.19
CA ASN A 111 8.21 7.08 10.11
C ASN A 111 9.18 6.98 8.91
N GLY A 112 10.39 6.45 9.14
CA GLY A 112 11.45 6.28 8.14
C GLY A 112 11.92 4.85 7.90
N THR A 113 11.31 3.84 8.52
CA THR A 113 11.79 2.43 8.49
C THR A 113 10.94 1.55 7.55
N ALA A 114 11.29 0.27 7.42
CA ALA A 114 10.53 -0.67 6.59
C ALA A 114 9.17 -1.00 7.20
N CYS A 115 8.09 -0.89 6.41
CA CYS A 115 6.79 -1.49 6.73
C CYS A 115 6.97 -2.96 7.15
N GLY A 116 6.50 -3.32 8.35
CA GLY A 116 6.69 -4.65 8.91
C GLY A 116 6.09 -5.75 8.04
N THR A 117 6.72 -6.93 8.04
CA THR A 117 6.23 -8.16 7.36
C THR A 117 5.82 -9.26 8.34
N SER A 118 5.95 -9.05 9.66
CA SER A 118 5.78 -10.11 10.66
C SER A 118 4.54 -9.91 11.54
N GLN A 119 3.53 -10.75 11.34
CA GLN A 119 2.71 -11.20 12.46
C GLN A 119 3.64 -12.00 13.39
N THR A 120 3.93 -11.49 14.58
CA THR A 120 4.27 -12.39 15.68
C THR A 120 2.98 -12.75 16.40
N SER A 121 2.87 -14.00 16.87
CA SER A 121 1.71 -14.56 17.57
C SER A 121 1.34 -13.84 18.89
N SER A 122 1.99 -12.70 19.19
CA SER A 122 1.82 -11.87 20.38
C SER A 122 1.07 -10.56 20.11
N GLY A 123 0.59 -10.29 18.89
CA GLY A 123 -0.29 -9.15 18.61
C GLY A 123 0.39 -7.78 18.56
N THR A 124 1.69 -7.69 18.83
CA THR A 124 2.49 -6.47 18.61
C THR A 124 2.93 -6.45 17.14
N ARG A 125 2.46 -5.45 16.40
CA ARG A 125 2.80 -5.24 14.98
C ARG A 125 3.85 -4.14 14.88
N ASP A 126 4.78 -4.27 13.94
CA ASP A 126 5.83 -3.28 13.72
C ASP A 126 5.29 -2.10 12.89
N ASN A 127 5.42 -0.92 13.47
CA ASN A 127 4.62 0.27 13.27
C ASN A 127 5.29 1.26 12.31
N ASN A 128 5.78 0.80 11.15
CA ASN A 128 6.84 1.49 10.40
C ASN A 128 6.52 1.93 8.96
N CYS A 129 5.33 2.46 8.67
CA CYS A 129 4.94 2.95 7.34
C CYS A 129 4.69 4.46 7.29
N VAL A 130 4.80 5.09 6.12
CA VAL A 130 4.20 6.40 5.86
C VAL A 130 2.82 6.18 5.25
N CYS A 131 1.79 6.86 5.76
CA CYS A 131 0.41 6.76 5.24
C CYS A 131 -0.06 8.09 4.65
N LEU A 132 -0.67 8.03 3.48
CA LEU A 132 -1.32 9.17 2.83
C LEU A 132 -2.83 9.03 2.96
N PRO A 133 -3.56 10.13 3.25
CA PRO A 133 -5.02 10.16 3.13
C PRO A 133 -5.49 9.97 1.69
#